data_AF-A0A7R9G157-F1
#
_entry.id   AF-A0A7R9G157-F1
#
_cell.length_a   1.000
_cell.length_b   1.000
_cell.length_c   1.000
_cell.angle_alpha   90.00
_cell.angle_beta   90.00
_cell.angle_gamma   90.00
#
_symmetry.space_group_name_H-M   'P 1'
#
loop_
_entity.id
_entity.type
_entity.pdbx_description
1 polymer ?
#
loop_
_entity_poly.entity_id
_entity_poly.type
_entity_poly.pdbx_seq_one_letter_code
_entity_poly.pdbx_strand_id
1 'polypeptide(L)'
;MLFDRMEPHYQHYCIDKHLKRFESALHNIASCSGNNQYLEECLTLIRDHKLYTQALLLFDRSSPAYGRISVLYAEHLLDARRPYEAALMFQRGGDLSRALQCYQAAGDWRQALTLANTMQYSESQVHELCRLLVERLAEQHHYGEAAQVLSQLVGDLEESVAMLVRGHMWPQATWSALSGQRSDLIETHIKPGLSDHLELLTSQLATAREQFGMYKARLAVVRSTQQLHFEDKEGDTIPADSDLFSDTTSVMTSTIASSRSRLSDRSHRSSKNRRKQERKLLSLKEGSPHEDLALIRALHDLVTRTDNLRDEVRCLCTELLRFHRDEEAASLQRDLVNVLKNMQGSLAEIWTSELVFGPEATVNSITAKFASSGNLNTSHTLLDGNEEFLSETQWNGLALPEKHRKEVTM
;
A
#
# COMPACT_ATOMS: atom_id res chain seq x y z
N MET A 1 -53.45 -26.81 7.15
CA MET A 1 -53.78 -26.72 8.59
C MET A 1 -52.52 -26.78 9.47
N LEU A 2 -51.45 -26.06 9.13
CA LEU A 2 -50.23 -25.97 9.96
C LEU A 2 -49.92 -24.54 10.41
N PHE A 3 -50.64 -23.53 9.89
CA PHE A 3 -50.42 -22.12 10.18
C PHE A 3 -51.34 -21.53 11.27
N ASP A 4 -52.51 -22.13 11.54
CA ASP A 4 -53.49 -21.61 12.51
C ASP A 4 -53.09 -21.76 14.00
N ARG A 5 -51.86 -22.21 14.29
CA ARG A 5 -51.30 -22.34 15.65
C ARG A 5 -50.00 -21.57 15.85
N MET A 6 -49.55 -20.82 14.84
CA MET A 6 -48.30 -20.07 14.92
C MET A 6 -48.57 -18.61 15.31
N GLU A 7 -47.64 -18.01 16.04
CA GLU A 7 -47.67 -16.58 16.34
C GLU A 7 -47.71 -15.77 15.02
N PRO A 8 -48.58 -14.74 14.90
CA PRO A 8 -48.84 -14.06 13.63
C PRO A 8 -47.59 -13.45 12.99
N HIS A 9 -46.67 -12.92 13.81
CA HIS A 9 -45.39 -12.39 13.34
C HIS A 9 -44.48 -13.50 12.79
N TYR A 10 -44.48 -14.69 13.39
CA TYR A 10 -43.71 -15.83 12.90
C TYR A 10 -44.25 -16.36 11.58
N GLN A 11 -45.58 -16.37 11.40
CA GLN A 11 -46.21 -16.73 10.13
C GLN A 11 -45.78 -15.79 8.99
N HIS A 12 -45.81 -14.46 9.22
CA HIS A 12 -45.34 -13.49 8.23
C HIS A 12 -43.84 -13.65 7.94
N TYR A 13 -43.03 -13.94 8.94
CA TYR A 13 -41.63 -14.29 8.75
C TYR A 13 -41.44 -15.49 7.81
N CYS A 14 -42.17 -16.60 8.00
CA CYS A 14 -42.07 -17.78 7.13
C CYS A 14 -42.44 -17.45 5.67
N ILE A 15 -43.49 -16.63 5.48
CA ILE A 15 -43.92 -16.18 4.15
C ILE A 15 -42.84 -15.31 3.50
N ASP A 16 -42.35 -14.28 4.21
CA ASP A 16 -41.34 -13.36 3.67
C ASP A 16 -40.02 -14.07 3.38
N LYS A 17 -39.60 -15.01 4.23
CA LYS A 17 -38.43 -15.87 3.99
C LYS A 17 -38.61 -16.71 2.73
N HIS A 18 -39.79 -17.31 2.52
CA HIS A 18 -40.09 -18.08 1.30
C HIS A 18 -40.08 -17.19 0.04
N LEU A 19 -40.60 -15.96 0.16
CA LEU A 19 -40.60 -14.96 -0.92
C LEU A 19 -39.25 -14.24 -1.11
N LYS A 20 -38.22 -14.62 -0.35
CA LYS A 20 -36.87 -14.01 -0.36
C LYS A 20 -36.85 -12.52 -0.03
N ARG A 21 -37.83 -12.04 0.73
CA ARG A 21 -37.91 -10.66 1.25
C ARG A 21 -37.23 -10.58 2.61
N PHE A 22 -35.90 -10.76 2.62
CA PHE A 22 -35.18 -11.03 3.87
C PHE A 22 -35.16 -9.86 4.87
N GLU A 23 -35.22 -8.61 4.42
CA GLU A 23 -35.33 -7.44 5.32
C GLU A 23 -36.70 -7.40 6.03
N SER A 24 -37.79 -7.68 5.31
CA SER A 24 -39.13 -7.80 5.89
C SER A 24 -39.24 -9.01 6.83
N ALA A 25 -38.65 -10.13 6.42
CA ALA A 25 -38.55 -11.33 7.25
C ALA A 25 -37.82 -11.03 8.57
N LEU A 26 -36.71 -10.28 8.53
CA LEU A 26 -35.95 -9.87 9.70
C LEU A 26 -36.79 -9.03 10.67
N HIS A 27 -37.57 -8.07 10.17
CA HIS A 27 -38.47 -7.25 11.00
C HIS A 27 -39.53 -8.10 11.72
N ASN A 28 -40.11 -9.07 11.00
CA ASN A 28 -41.13 -9.96 11.53
C ASN A 28 -40.57 -10.91 12.60
N ILE A 29 -39.42 -11.54 12.38
CA ILE A 29 -38.82 -12.44 13.37
C ILE A 29 -38.22 -11.70 14.58
N ALA A 30 -37.73 -10.47 14.39
CA ALA A 30 -37.27 -9.63 15.50
C ALA A 30 -38.38 -9.32 16.50
N SER A 31 -39.63 -9.18 16.02
CA SER A 31 -40.80 -8.98 16.87
C SER A 31 -41.12 -10.19 17.75
N CYS A 32 -40.72 -11.40 17.35
CA CYS A 32 -40.88 -12.64 18.12
C CYS A 32 -39.67 -12.98 19.01
N SER A 33 -38.68 -12.08 19.14
CA SER A 33 -37.37 -12.39 19.73
C SER A 33 -37.37 -12.65 21.24
N GLY A 34 -38.53 -12.56 21.91
CA GLY A 34 -38.69 -12.98 23.30
C GLY A 34 -38.54 -14.48 23.52
N ASN A 35 -38.69 -15.30 22.48
CA ASN A 35 -38.43 -16.74 22.53
C ASN A 35 -37.02 -17.06 22.01
N ASN A 36 -36.23 -17.80 22.79
CA ASN A 36 -34.86 -18.16 22.45
C ASN A 36 -34.75 -18.96 21.13
N GLN A 37 -35.75 -19.78 20.80
CA GLN A 37 -35.76 -20.54 19.53
C GLN A 37 -35.87 -19.61 18.30
N TYR A 38 -36.75 -18.60 18.38
CA TYR A 38 -36.90 -17.62 17.30
C TYR A 38 -35.69 -16.70 17.19
N LEU A 39 -35.01 -16.42 18.31
CA LEU A 39 -33.75 -15.69 18.29
C LEU A 39 -32.64 -16.44 17.55
N GLU A 40 -32.46 -17.76 17.77
CA GLU A 40 -31.49 -18.54 17.00
C GLU A 40 -31.79 -18.50 15.50
N GLU A 41 -33.06 -18.66 15.13
CA GLU A 41 -33.45 -18.62 13.72
C GLU A 41 -33.22 -17.22 13.11
N CYS A 42 -33.47 -16.15 13.87
CA CYS A 42 -33.14 -14.78 13.49
C CYS A 42 -31.63 -14.61 13.24
N LEU A 43 -30.77 -15.10 14.15
CA LEU A 43 -29.32 -15.03 14.01
C LEU A 43 -28.82 -15.77 12.76
N THR A 44 -29.41 -16.94 12.45
CA THR A 44 -29.08 -17.66 11.21
C THR A 44 -29.46 -16.86 9.97
N LEU A 45 -30.66 -16.25 9.94
CA LEU A 45 -31.09 -15.39 8.85
C LEU A 45 -30.14 -14.20 8.65
N ILE A 46 -29.75 -13.55 9.75
CA ILE A 46 -28.82 -12.40 9.73
C ILE A 46 -27.48 -12.81 9.13
N ARG A 47 -26.92 -13.95 9.55
CA ARG A 47 -25.64 -14.46 9.06
C ARG A 47 -25.71 -14.79 7.57
N ASP A 48 -26.73 -15.56 7.16
CA ASP A 48 -26.81 -16.11 5.82
C ASP A 48 -27.09 -15.01 4.76
N HIS A 49 -27.77 -13.93 5.16
CA HIS A 49 -28.10 -12.80 4.28
C HIS A 49 -27.36 -11.50 4.60
N LYS A 50 -26.40 -11.52 5.54
CA LYS A 50 -25.56 -10.39 5.94
C LYS A 50 -26.33 -9.14 6.39
N LEU A 51 -27.45 -9.33 7.09
CA LEU A 51 -28.37 -8.26 7.50
C LEU A 51 -27.99 -7.62 8.85
N TYR A 52 -26.70 -7.51 9.14
CA TYR A 52 -26.19 -7.13 10.45
C TYR A 52 -26.60 -5.71 10.85
N THR A 53 -26.42 -4.74 9.95
CA THR A 53 -26.73 -3.34 10.23
C THR A 53 -28.22 -3.12 10.41
N GLN A 54 -29.06 -3.73 9.56
CA GLN A 54 -30.51 -3.71 9.72
C GLN A 54 -30.93 -4.32 11.06
N ALA A 55 -30.34 -5.45 11.44
CA ALA A 55 -30.64 -6.09 12.71
C ALA A 55 -30.29 -5.19 13.91
N LEU A 56 -29.11 -4.57 13.93
CA LEU A 56 -28.72 -3.65 15.00
C LEU A 56 -29.60 -2.38 15.09
N LEU A 57 -30.37 -2.04 14.06
CA LEU A 57 -31.35 -0.95 14.12
C LEU A 57 -32.68 -1.37 14.74
N LEU A 58 -33.00 -2.67 14.70
CA LEU A 58 -34.30 -3.20 15.15
C LEU A 58 -34.31 -3.62 16.62
N PHE A 59 -33.18 -4.07 17.14
CA PHE A 59 -33.07 -4.56 18.52
C PHE A 59 -32.65 -3.45 19.49
N ASP A 60 -33.21 -3.47 20.70
CA ASP A 60 -32.82 -2.55 21.76
C ASP A 60 -31.39 -2.79 22.22
N ARG A 61 -30.61 -1.72 22.39
CA ARG A 61 -29.18 -1.78 22.75
C ARG A 61 -28.89 -2.48 24.08
N SER A 62 -29.84 -2.47 25.01
CA SER A 62 -29.73 -3.13 26.31
C SER A 62 -30.14 -4.61 26.27
N SER A 63 -30.67 -5.10 25.15
CA SER A 63 -31.15 -6.48 25.04
C SER A 63 -29.98 -7.47 24.88
N PRO A 64 -30.08 -8.69 25.44
CA PRO A 64 -29.07 -9.73 25.21
C PRO A 64 -28.98 -10.14 23.73
N ALA A 65 -30.09 -10.05 23.00
CA ALA A 65 -30.13 -10.28 21.56
C ALA A 65 -29.23 -9.30 20.79
N TYR A 66 -29.25 -8.01 21.16
CA TYR A 66 -28.39 -6.99 20.59
C TYR A 66 -26.90 -7.33 20.74
N GLY A 67 -26.51 -7.82 21.93
CA GLY A 67 -25.15 -8.26 22.21
C GLY A 67 -24.73 -9.41 21.29
N ARG A 68 -25.59 -10.43 21.15
CA ARG A 68 -25.33 -11.58 20.26
C ARG A 68 -25.22 -11.20 18.79
N ILE A 69 -26.08 -10.29 18.31
CA ILE A 69 -26.00 -9.78 16.92
C ILE A 69 -24.70 -9.00 16.71
N SER A 70 -24.28 -8.21 17.71
CA SER A 70 -23.02 -7.45 17.65
C SER A 70 -21.81 -8.39 17.54
N VAL A 71 -21.76 -9.46 18.34
CA VAL A 71 -20.74 -10.50 18.26
C VAL A 71 -20.74 -11.19 16.89
N LEU A 72 -21.91 -11.58 16.39
CA LEU A 72 -22.04 -12.22 15.08
C LEU A 72 -21.57 -11.31 13.94
N TYR A 73 -21.82 -10.00 14.05
CA TYR A 73 -21.32 -9.03 13.09
C TYR A 73 -19.80 -8.86 13.17
N ALA A 74 -19.24 -8.88 14.38
CA ALA A 74 -17.81 -8.82 14.61
C ALA A 74 -17.07 -10.00 13.95
N GLU A 75 -17.61 -11.22 14.06
CA GLU A 75 -17.07 -12.41 13.40
C GLU A 75 -17.03 -12.25 11.87
N HIS A 76 -18.12 -11.75 11.26
CA HIS A 76 -18.13 -11.45 9.83
C HIS A 76 -17.13 -10.35 9.42
N LEU A 77 -16.90 -9.35 10.29
CA LEU A 77 -15.90 -8.30 10.04
C LEU A 77 -14.47 -8.86 10.10
N LEU A 78 -14.18 -9.81 10.99
CA LEU A 78 -12.91 -10.53 11.01
C LEU A 78 -12.68 -11.32 9.74
N ASP A 79 -13.69 -12.06 9.26
CA ASP A 79 -13.62 -12.77 7.98
C ASP A 79 -13.35 -11.82 6.80
N ALA A 80 -13.87 -10.60 6.89
CA ALA A 80 -13.65 -9.52 5.93
C ALA A 80 -12.31 -8.77 6.12
N ARG A 81 -11.43 -9.22 7.03
CA ARG A 81 -10.14 -8.58 7.37
C ARG A 81 -10.25 -7.14 7.86
N ARG A 82 -11.28 -6.87 8.66
CA ARG A 82 -11.56 -5.56 9.28
C ARG A 82 -11.48 -5.66 10.81
N PRO A 83 -10.26 -5.86 11.37
CA PRO A 83 -10.09 -6.18 12.79
C PRO A 83 -10.49 -5.01 13.70
N TYR A 84 -10.27 -3.76 13.27
CA TYR A 84 -10.65 -2.59 14.07
C TYR A 84 -12.17 -2.50 14.27
N GLU A 85 -12.93 -2.61 13.19
CA GLU A 85 -14.39 -2.57 13.27
C GLU A 85 -14.96 -3.80 13.98
N ALA A 86 -14.31 -4.95 13.84
CA ALA A 86 -14.67 -6.14 14.61
C ALA A 86 -14.48 -5.91 16.12
N ALA A 87 -13.38 -5.27 16.54
CA ALA A 87 -13.11 -4.96 17.94
C ALA A 87 -14.23 -4.10 18.56
N LEU A 88 -14.67 -3.05 17.84
CA LEU A 88 -15.79 -2.21 18.25
C LEU A 88 -17.08 -3.02 18.46
N MET A 89 -17.36 -3.98 17.57
CA MET A 89 -18.57 -4.80 17.64
C MET A 89 -18.48 -5.88 18.73
N PHE A 90 -17.32 -6.50 18.95
CA PHE A 90 -17.12 -7.40 20.09
C PHE A 90 -17.27 -6.66 21.42
N GLN A 91 -16.68 -5.46 21.54
CA GLN A 91 -16.79 -4.63 22.73
C GLN A 91 -18.26 -4.24 22.99
N ARG A 92 -18.99 -3.86 21.93
CA ARG A 92 -20.42 -3.59 22.01
C ARG A 92 -21.25 -4.82 22.39
N GLY A 93 -20.80 -6.01 21.98
CA GLY A 93 -21.36 -7.30 22.36
C GLY A 93 -21.02 -7.75 23.79
N GLY A 94 -20.15 -7.03 24.49
CA GLY A 94 -19.67 -7.39 25.84
C GLY A 94 -18.52 -8.39 25.85
N ASP A 95 -18.03 -8.84 24.70
CA ASP A 95 -16.91 -9.78 24.60
C ASP A 95 -15.58 -9.02 24.57
N LEU A 96 -15.16 -8.55 25.75
CA LEU A 96 -13.96 -7.72 25.89
C LEU A 96 -12.69 -8.49 25.53
N SER A 97 -12.63 -9.80 25.80
CA SER A 97 -11.46 -10.62 25.49
C SER A 97 -11.19 -10.71 23.99
N ARG A 98 -12.22 -10.98 23.18
CA ARG A 98 -12.07 -10.98 21.71
C ARG A 98 -11.88 -9.58 21.16
N ALA A 99 -12.52 -8.57 21.73
CA ALA A 99 -12.29 -7.18 21.34
C ALA A 99 -10.83 -6.76 21.54
N LEU A 100 -10.20 -7.15 22.66
CA LEU A 100 -8.79 -6.87 22.94
C LEU A 100 -7.88 -7.49 21.89
N GLN A 101 -8.09 -8.76 21.55
CA GLN A 101 -7.33 -9.45 20.50
C GLN A 101 -7.49 -8.77 19.14
N CYS A 102 -8.68 -8.26 18.83
CA CYS A 102 -8.93 -7.53 17.60
C CYS A 102 -8.24 -6.16 17.57
N TYR A 103 -8.23 -5.40 18.66
CA TYR A 103 -7.48 -4.15 18.75
C TYR A 103 -5.97 -4.37 18.66
N GLN A 104 -5.45 -5.43 19.31
CA GLN A 104 -4.07 -5.86 19.12
C GLN A 104 -3.79 -6.13 17.64
N ALA A 105 -4.58 -6.97 16.97
CA ALA A 105 -4.38 -7.28 15.55
C ALA A 105 -4.48 -6.03 14.64
N ALA A 106 -5.33 -5.07 15.00
CA ALA A 106 -5.48 -3.80 14.30
C ALA A 106 -4.31 -2.83 14.53
N GLY A 107 -3.46 -3.06 15.54
CA GLY A 107 -2.39 -2.13 15.92
C GLY A 107 -2.86 -0.93 16.74
N ASP A 108 -4.12 -0.90 17.21
CA ASP A 108 -4.60 0.19 18.07
C ASP A 108 -4.25 -0.08 19.54
N TRP A 109 -3.02 0.27 19.89
CA TRP A 109 -2.48 0.07 21.23
C TRP A 109 -3.22 0.87 22.31
N ARG A 110 -3.76 2.06 21.97
CA ARG A 110 -4.47 2.91 22.92
C ARG A 110 -5.79 2.29 23.33
N GLN A 111 -6.56 1.78 22.35
CA GLN A 111 -7.81 1.07 22.64
C GLN A 111 -7.55 -0.26 23.35
N ALA A 112 -6.52 -1.00 22.95
CA ALA A 112 -6.14 -2.24 23.62
C ALA A 112 -5.83 -2.02 25.12
N LEU A 113 -5.03 -1.01 25.46
CA LEU A 113 -4.72 -0.69 26.85
C LEU A 113 -5.91 -0.14 27.64
N THR A 114 -6.76 0.69 27.00
CA THR A 114 -8.00 1.18 27.61
C THR A 114 -8.91 0.02 28.02
N LEU A 115 -9.00 -0.99 27.14
CA LEU A 115 -9.80 -2.18 27.38
C LEU A 115 -9.16 -3.08 28.44
N ALA A 116 -7.84 -3.26 28.42
CA ALA A 116 -7.11 -3.99 29.46
C ALA A 116 -7.32 -3.38 30.86
N ASN A 117 -7.33 -2.05 30.97
CA ASN A 117 -7.65 -1.35 32.21
C ASN A 117 -9.10 -1.61 32.65
N THR A 118 -10.06 -1.61 31.71
CA THR A 118 -11.46 -1.95 31.99
C THR A 118 -11.60 -3.40 32.49
N MET A 119 -10.76 -4.30 31.98
CA MET A 119 -10.67 -5.70 32.43
C MET A 119 -9.83 -5.89 33.70
N GLN A 120 -9.34 -4.81 34.31
CA GLN A 120 -8.54 -4.81 35.55
C GLN A 120 -7.26 -5.67 35.45
N TYR A 121 -6.55 -5.56 34.32
CA TYR A 121 -5.27 -6.25 34.15
C TYR A 121 -4.26 -5.80 35.21
N SER A 122 -3.48 -6.74 35.73
CA SER A 122 -2.35 -6.43 36.61
C SER A 122 -1.26 -5.67 35.85
N GLU A 123 -0.38 -5.00 36.58
CA GLU A 123 0.78 -4.31 35.99
C GLU A 123 1.62 -5.26 35.12
N SER A 124 1.86 -6.49 35.57
CA SER A 124 2.58 -7.50 34.79
C SER A 124 1.88 -7.86 33.47
N GLN A 125 0.55 -8.01 33.48
CA GLN A 125 -0.24 -8.30 32.28
C GLN A 125 -0.25 -7.12 31.31
N VAL A 126 -0.27 -5.89 31.82
CA VAL A 126 -0.15 -4.69 30.98
C VAL A 126 1.22 -4.62 30.32
N HIS A 127 2.30 -4.94 31.05
CA HIS A 127 3.65 -4.98 30.48
C HIS A 127 3.77 -6.04 29.37
N GLU A 128 3.23 -7.25 29.58
CA GLU A 128 3.19 -8.30 28.55
C GLU A 128 2.39 -7.86 27.32
N LEU A 129 1.24 -7.22 27.53
CA LEU A 129 0.42 -6.65 26.46
C LEU A 129 1.17 -5.57 25.66
N CYS A 130 1.88 -4.66 26.34
CA CYS A 130 2.70 -3.64 25.70
C CYS A 130 3.75 -4.26 24.77
N ARG A 131 4.44 -5.32 25.19
CA ARG A 131 5.44 -6.01 24.34
C ARG A 131 4.82 -6.59 23.07
N LEU A 132 3.66 -7.24 23.18
CA LEU A 132 2.93 -7.76 22.02
C LEU A 132 2.49 -6.64 21.06
N LEU A 133 2.06 -5.50 21.61
CA LEU A 133 1.65 -4.33 20.82
C LEU A 133 2.83 -3.68 20.10
N VAL A 134 4.00 -3.59 20.75
CA VAL A 134 5.24 -3.07 20.17
C VAL A 134 5.65 -3.90 18.96
N GLU A 135 5.65 -5.23 19.08
CA GLU A 135 5.96 -6.14 17.97
C GLU A 135 4.99 -5.91 16.80
N ARG A 136 3.69 -5.83 17.09
CA ARG A 136 2.66 -5.57 16.07
C ARG A 136 2.83 -4.22 15.38
N LEU A 137 3.12 -3.16 16.13
CA LEU A 137 3.35 -1.82 15.58
C LEU A 137 4.61 -1.80 14.71
N ALA A 138 5.66 -2.49 15.12
CA ALA A 138 6.89 -2.62 14.33
C ALA A 138 6.66 -3.38 13.01
N GLU A 139 5.84 -4.44 13.02
CA GLU A 139 5.41 -5.16 11.80
C GLU A 139 4.62 -4.26 10.83
N GLN A 140 3.89 -3.28 11.35
CA GLN A 140 3.13 -2.29 10.58
C GLN A 140 3.96 -1.03 10.24
N HIS A 141 5.26 -1.01 10.55
CA HIS A 141 6.17 0.13 10.38
C HIS A 141 5.80 1.39 11.18
N HIS A 142 4.96 1.26 12.21
CA HIS A 142 4.61 2.34 13.14
C HIS A 142 5.67 2.47 14.26
N TYR A 143 6.93 2.66 13.89
CA TYR A 143 8.07 2.65 14.83
C TYR A 143 7.99 3.74 15.90
N GLY A 144 7.48 4.93 15.56
CA GLY A 144 7.32 6.04 16.51
C GLY A 144 6.31 5.72 17.62
N GLU A 145 5.19 5.08 17.27
CA GLU A 145 4.21 4.64 18.27
C GLU A 145 4.74 3.48 19.12
N ALA A 146 5.45 2.53 18.51
CA ALA A 146 6.11 1.43 19.24
C ALA A 146 7.11 1.97 20.27
N ALA A 147 7.95 2.94 19.87
CA ALA A 147 8.88 3.62 20.77
C ALA A 147 8.16 4.40 21.88
N GLN A 148 7.03 5.05 21.58
CA GLN A 148 6.21 5.71 22.59
C GLN A 148 5.72 4.72 23.66
N VAL A 149 5.25 3.54 23.25
CA VAL A 149 4.81 2.49 24.19
C VAL A 149 5.97 2.01 25.06
N LEU A 150 7.14 1.74 24.45
CA LEU A 150 8.33 1.29 25.19
C LEU A 150 8.79 2.31 26.22
N SER A 151 8.93 3.57 25.82
CA SER A 151 9.42 4.63 26.70
C SER A 151 8.43 5.01 27.81
N GLN A 152 7.14 5.18 27.48
CA GLN A 152 6.16 5.73 28.43
C GLN A 152 5.51 4.66 29.32
N LEU A 153 5.35 3.43 28.82
CA LEU A 153 4.56 2.40 29.50
C LEU A 153 5.42 1.25 30.02
N VAL A 154 6.44 0.84 29.26
CA VAL A 154 7.37 -0.22 29.68
C VAL A 154 8.54 0.36 30.48
N GLY A 155 8.90 1.62 30.22
CA GLY A 155 10.05 2.28 30.82
C GLY A 155 11.40 1.83 30.25
N ASP A 156 11.40 1.15 29.10
CA ASP A 156 12.63 0.71 28.42
C ASP A 156 13.07 1.75 27.38
N LEU A 157 13.91 2.67 27.82
CA LEU A 157 14.45 3.73 26.97
C LEU A 157 15.38 3.17 25.88
N GLU A 158 16.17 2.15 26.21
CA GLU A 158 17.15 1.61 25.27
C GLU A 158 16.47 0.89 24.11
N GLU A 159 15.48 0.04 24.41
CA GLU A 159 14.65 -0.58 23.38
C GLU A 159 13.84 0.46 22.59
N SER A 160 13.34 1.51 23.26
CA SER A 160 12.65 2.62 22.59
C SER A 160 13.56 3.33 21.58
N VAL A 161 14.81 3.62 21.93
CA VAL A 161 15.77 4.27 21.02
C VAL A 161 16.13 3.32 19.88
N ALA A 162 16.37 2.05 20.16
CA ALA A 162 16.63 1.04 19.13
C ALA A 162 15.46 0.93 18.13
N MET A 163 14.21 1.05 18.60
CA MET A 163 13.02 1.04 17.74
C MET A 163 12.93 2.28 16.84
N LEU A 164 13.28 3.46 17.35
CA LEU A 164 13.34 4.70 16.55
C LEU A 164 14.45 4.63 15.50
N VAL A 165 15.63 4.08 15.86
CA VAL A 165 16.74 3.84 14.93
C VAL A 165 16.30 2.89 13.81
N ARG A 166 15.61 1.80 14.14
CA ARG A 166 15.05 0.86 13.16
C ARG A 166 14.06 1.52 12.19
N GLY A 167 13.34 2.54 12.64
CA GLY A 167 12.44 3.34 11.81
C GLY A 167 13.08 4.55 11.12
N HIS A 168 14.41 4.70 11.18
CA HIS A 168 15.17 5.86 10.68
C HIS A 168 14.66 7.21 11.22
N MET A 169 14.09 7.22 12.44
CA MET A 169 13.54 8.42 13.09
C MET A 169 14.64 9.17 13.85
N TRP A 170 15.70 9.56 13.16
CA TRP A 170 16.96 10.03 13.75
C TRP A 170 16.80 11.18 14.77
N PRO A 171 16.09 12.28 14.46
CA PRO A 171 15.98 13.39 15.40
C PRO A 171 15.26 12.99 16.70
N GLN A 172 14.27 12.09 16.60
CA GLN A 172 13.54 11.59 17.76
C GLN A 172 14.40 10.63 18.59
N ALA A 173 15.18 9.76 17.94
CA ALA A 173 16.12 8.86 18.61
C ALA A 173 17.15 9.66 19.41
N THR A 174 17.79 10.65 18.78
CA THR A 174 18.79 11.52 19.41
C THR A 174 18.19 12.32 20.57
N TRP A 175 17.01 12.92 20.37
CA TRP A 175 16.31 13.64 21.43
C TRP A 175 15.94 12.72 22.61
N SER A 176 15.44 11.51 22.34
CA SER A 176 15.05 10.54 23.37
C SER A 176 16.24 10.12 24.22
N ALA A 177 17.37 9.75 23.59
CA ALA A 177 18.60 9.38 24.28
C ALA A 177 19.13 10.51 25.19
N LEU A 178 19.19 11.74 24.67
CA LEU A 178 19.68 12.90 25.44
C LEU A 178 18.73 13.30 26.57
N SER A 179 17.42 13.33 26.30
CA SER A 179 16.41 13.69 27.31
C SER A 179 16.35 12.67 28.45
N GLY A 180 16.61 11.40 28.14
CA GLY A 180 16.75 10.33 29.11
C GLY A 180 18.14 10.23 29.77
N GLN A 181 19.04 11.20 29.54
CA GLN A 181 20.40 11.25 30.08
C GLN A 181 21.26 10.01 29.76
N ARG A 182 20.96 9.33 28.65
CA ARG A 182 21.66 8.14 28.15
C ARG A 182 22.39 8.47 26.86
N SER A 183 23.38 9.36 26.95
CA SER A 183 24.21 9.77 25.81
C SER A 183 25.04 8.61 25.25
N ASP A 184 25.27 7.55 26.03
CA ASP A 184 25.91 6.31 25.57
C ASP A 184 25.17 5.67 24.39
N LEU A 185 23.83 5.79 24.34
CA LEU A 185 23.00 5.23 23.27
C LEU A 185 23.27 5.88 21.90
N ILE A 186 23.85 7.08 21.89
CA ILE A 186 24.28 7.75 20.66
C ILE A 186 25.41 6.93 20.00
N GLU A 187 26.39 6.50 20.79
CA GLU A 187 27.53 5.73 20.28
C GLU A 187 27.16 4.27 19.99
N THR A 188 26.29 3.66 20.81
CA THR A 188 25.99 2.23 20.71
C THR A 188 24.87 1.89 19.72
N HIS A 189 23.89 2.78 19.51
CA HIS A 189 22.74 2.51 18.65
C HIS A 189 22.64 3.50 17.48
N ILE A 190 22.67 4.81 17.75
CA ILE A 190 22.37 5.82 16.73
C ILE A 190 23.48 5.89 15.67
N LYS A 191 24.74 6.06 16.06
CA LYS A 191 25.86 6.15 15.10
C LYS A 191 26.03 4.88 14.26
N PRO A 192 25.97 3.66 14.81
CA PRO A 192 25.95 2.44 14.01
C PRO A 192 24.76 2.41 13.05
N GLY A 193 23.54 2.73 13.52
CA GLY A 193 22.35 2.78 12.66
C GLY A 193 22.47 3.78 11.51
N LEU A 194 23.07 4.95 11.75
CA LEU A 194 23.36 5.93 10.70
C LEU A 194 24.34 5.39 9.66
N SER A 195 25.36 4.65 10.08
CA SER A 195 26.33 4.02 9.17
C SER A 195 25.67 2.94 8.31
N ASP A 196 24.85 2.08 8.93
CA ASP A 196 24.12 1.03 8.22
C ASP A 196 23.13 1.62 7.20
N HIS A 197 22.44 2.71 7.58
CA HIS A 197 21.51 3.41 6.68
C HIS A 197 22.24 4.12 5.54
N LEU A 198 23.40 4.71 5.80
CA LEU A 198 24.26 5.30 4.78
C LEU A 198 24.72 4.25 3.76
N GLU A 199 25.17 3.07 4.21
CA GLU A 199 25.56 1.97 3.32
C GLU A 199 24.36 1.47 2.50
N LEU A 200 23.20 1.33 3.13
CA LEU A 200 21.96 0.95 2.45
C LEU A 200 21.59 1.94 1.34
N LEU A 201 21.55 3.25 1.63
CA LEU A 201 21.18 4.24 0.61
C LEU A 201 22.23 4.35 -0.49
N THR A 202 23.51 4.29 -0.15
CA THR A 202 24.61 4.33 -1.14
C THR A 202 24.52 3.15 -2.10
N SER A 203 24.30 1.93 -1.58
CA SER A 203 24.13 0.73 -2.40
C SER A 203 22.85 0.76 -3.24
N GLN A 204 21.74 1.28 -2.70
CA GLN A 204 20.50 1.48 -3.46
C GLN A 204 20.69 2.46 -4.62
N LEU A 205 21.39 3.58 -4.41
CA LEU A 205 21.68 4.56 -5.46
C LEU A 205 22.62 4.00 -6.53
N ALA A 206 23.65 3.25 -6.13
CA ALA A 206 24.54 2.57 -7.07
C ALA A 206 23.78 1.56 -7.95
N THR A 207 22.93 0.75 -7.32
CA THR A 207 22.07 -0.22 -8.01
C THR A 207 21.10 0.47 -8.98
N ALA A 208 20.46 1.56 -8.53
CA ALA A 208 19.54 2.33 -9.37
C ALA A 208 20.26 2.94 -10.58
N ARG A 209 21.48 3.45 -10.39
CA ARG A 209 22.31 3.97 -11.48
C ARG A 209 22.64 2.91 -12.52
N GLU A 210 23.07 1.73 -12.08
CA GLU A 210 23.42 0.63 -12.97
C GLU A 210 22.19 0.12 -13.74
N GLN A 211 21.09 -0.16 -13.03
CA GLN A 211 19.84 -0.61 -13.65
C GLN A 211 19.29 0.39 -14.66
N PHE A 212 19.33 1.69 -14.33
CA PHE A 212 18.89 2.74 -15.25
C PHE A 212 19.74 2.74 -16.52
N GLY A 213 21.07 2.67 -16.39
CA GLY A 213 21.99 2.61 -17.53
C GLY A 213 21.73 1.39 -18.42
N MET A 214 21.57 0.21 -17.81
CA MET A 214 21.26 -1.03 -18.53
C MET A 214 19.94 -0.95 -19.30
N TYR A 215 18.86 -0.53 -18.64
CA TYR A 215 17.55 -0.44 -19.29
C TYR A 215 17.50 0.62 -20.38
N LYS A 216 18.17 1.76 -20.17
CA LYS A 216 18.29 2.80 -21.19
C LYS A 216 19.04 2.28 -22.42
N ALA A 217 20.21 1.67 -22.22
CA ALA A 217 21.00 1.12 -23.33
C ALA A 217 20.21 0.04 -24.10
N ARG A 218 19.49 -0.82 -23.39
CA ARG A 218 18.66 -1.85 -24.02
C ARG A 218 17.50 -1.25 -24.81
N LEU A 219 16.84 -0.22 -24.29
CA LEU A 219 15.75 0.47 -24.99
C LEU A 219 16.23 1.08 -26.32
N ALA A 220 17.45 1.66 -26.33
CA ALA A 220 18.04 2.18 -27.56
C ALA A 220 18.22 1.08 -28.63
N VAL A 221 18.73 -0.10 -28.23
CA VAL A 221 18.90 -1.26 -29.13
C VAL A 221 17.57 -1.79 -29.67
N VAL A 222 16.55 -1.86 -28.82
CA VAL A 222 15.20 -2.31 -29.22
C VAL A 222 14.62 -1.35 -30.27
N ARG A 223 14.74 -0.04 -30.04
CA ARG A 223 14.25 0.98 -30.99
C ARG A 223 14.98 0.95 -32.33
N SER A 224 16.31 0.83 -32.33
CA SER A 224 17.07 0.74 -33.58
C SER A 224 16.72 -0.53 -34.37
N THR A 225 16.53 -1.66 -33.69
CA THR A 225 16.13 -2.92 -34.35
C THR A 225 14.72 -2.83 -34.94
N GLN A 226 13.79 -2.17 -34.25
CA GLN A 226 12.43 -1.93 -34.76
C GLN A 226 12.43 -1.04 -36.01
N GLN A 227 13.28 0.00 -36.04
CA GLN A 227 13.44 0.88 -37.21
C GLN A 227 14.00 0.11 -38.43
N LEU A 228 15.05 -0.70 -38.25
CA LEU A 228 15.62 -1.52 -39.33
C LEU A 228 14.62 -2.51 -39.92
N HIS A 229 13.80 -3.15 -39.07
CA HIS A 229 12.72 -4.03 -39.55
C HIS A 229 11.62 -3.31 -40.32
N PHE A 230 11.45 -2.01 -40.13
CA PHE A 230 10.50 -1.19 -40.87
C PHE A 230 11.08 -0.81 -42.24
N GLU A 231 12.35 -0.40 -42.29
CA GLU A 231 13.06 -0.05 -43.53
C GLU A 231 13.26 -1.25 -44.47
N ASP A 232 13.59 -2.44 -43.95
CA ASP A 232 13.71 -3.67 -44.75
C ASP A 232 12.41 -4.09 -45.45
N LYS A 233 11.25 -3.69 -44.91
CA LYS A 233 9.93 -3.95 -45.52
C LYS A 233 9.56 -2.91 -46.59
N GLU A 234 10.21 -1.76 -46.60
CA GLU A 234 9.98 -0.69 -47.58
C GLU A 234 10.87 -0.86 -48.83
N GLY A 235 11.97 -1.63 -48.73
CA GLY A 235 12.92 -1.91 -49.81
C GLY A 235 12.53 -3.04 -50.78
N ASP A 236 11.52 -3.85 -50.46
CA ASP A 236 11.06 -4.95 -51.33
C ASP A 236 9.81 -4.50 -52.12
N THR A 237 10.04 -3.84 -53.26
CA THR A 237 8.99 -3.51 -54.23
C THR A 237 8.37 -4.78 -54.80
N ILE A 238 7.25 -5.24 -54.24
CA ILE A 238 6.34 -6.21 -54.85
C ILE A 238 4.88 -5.69 -54.74
N PRO A 239 4.05 -5.83 -55.79
CA PRO A 239 2.99 -4.89 -56.14
C PRO A 239 1.77 -4.86 -55.22
N ALA A 240 1.00 -3.78 -55.37
CA ALA A 240 -0.34 -3.56 -54.86
C ALA A 240 -1.27 -4.78 -55.01
N ASP A 241 -1.30 -5.64 -53.98
CA ASP A 241 -2.42 -6.47 -53.50
C ASP A 241 -1.94 -7.40 -52.37
N SER A 242 -1.21 -6.83 -51.40
CA SER A 242 -0.79 -7.54 -50.20
C SER A 242 -1.77 -7.23 -49.06
N ASP A 243 -2.65 -8.19 -48.83
CA ASP A 243 -3.68 -8.32 -47.81
C ASP A 243 -3.11 -8.29 -46.37
N LEU A 244 -2.37 -7.23 -46.01
CA LEU A 244 -1.73 -7.07 -44.69
C LEU A 244 -2.54 -6.16 -43.76
N PHE A 245 -3.87 -6.34 -43.79
CA PHE A 245 -4.76 -6.01 -42.68
C PHE A 245 -5.51 -7.24 -42.16
N SER A 246 -5.11 -8.44 -42.55
CA SER A 246 -5.83 -9.68 -42.25
C SER A 246 -5.05 -10.60 -41.33
N ASP A 247 -4.93 -10.24 -40.04
CA ASP A 247 -4.68 -11.21 -38.96
C ASP A 247 -5.31 -10.84 -37.60
N THR A 248 -6.24 -9.87 -37.59
CA THR A 248 -7.16 -9.65 -36.44
C THR A 248 -8.63 -9.84 -36.77
N THR A 249 -8.95 -10.35 -37.97
CA THR A 249 -10.31 -10.58 -38.49
C THR A 249 -10.56 -12.02 -38.94
N SER A 250 -9.97 -13.01 -38.28
CA SER A 250 -10.32 -14.44 -38.47
C SER A 250 -11.32 -14.96 -37.44
N VAL A 251 -12.46 -14.26 -37.30
CA VAL A 251 -13.70 -14.85 -36.76
C VAL A 251 -14.82 -14.48 -37.72
N MET A 252 -15.49 -15.49 -38.29
CA MET A 252 -16.47 -15.44 -39.39
C MET A 252 -15.81 -15.41 -40.77
N THR A 253 -15.67 -16.56 -41.44
CA THR A 253 -16.81 -17.11 -42.18
C THR A 253 -16.53 -18.56 -42.59
N SER A 254 -17.27 -19.51 -42.03
CA SER A 254 -17.59 -20.76 -42.70
C SER A 254 -19.11 -20.95 -42.73
N THR A 255 -19.63 -20.85 -43.96
CA THR A 255 -20.83 -21.54 -44.48
C THR A 255 -22.21 -21.31 -43.82
N ILE A 256 -22.98 -20.41 -44.46
CA ILE A 256 -24.39 -20.53 -44.87
C ILE A 256 -25.31 -21.41 -43.99
N ALA A 257 -26.15 -20.76 -43.17
CA ALA A 257 -27.63 -20.87 -43.16
C ALA A 257 -28.21 -20.69 -41.74
N SER A 258 -29.28 -19.88 -41.70
CA SER A 258 -30.30 -19.78 -40.65
C SER A 258 -30.03 -18.92 -39.39
N SER A 259 -30.71 -17.76 -39.43
CA SER A 259 -31.51 -17.17 -38.34
C SER A 259 -30.83 -16.45 -37.16
N ARG A 260 -31.06 -15.12 -37.17
CA ARG A 260 -31.37 -14.25 -36.02
C ARG A 260 -30.27 -14.05 -34.96
N SER A 261 -29.37 -13.11 -35.25
CA SER A 261 -28.51 -12.46 -34.26
C SER A 261 -29.31 -11.51 -33.35
N ARG A 262 -29.64 -12.01 -32.15
CA ARG A 262 -29.70 -11.15 -30.95
C ARG A 262 -28.28 -11.10 -30.39
N LEU A 263 -27.52 -10.08 -30.75
CA LEU A 263 -26.20 -9.83 -30.16
C LEU A 263 -26.39 -9.33 -28.74
N SER A 264 -26.28 -10.26 -27.79
CA SER A 264 -26.18 -9.97 -26.37
C SER A 264 -24.75 -9.54 -26.02
N ASP A 265 -24.67 -8.30 -25.59
CA ASP A 265 -23.70 -7.67 -24.71
C ASP A 265 -23.08 -8.61 -23.64
N ARG A 266 -21.94 -9.23 -23.94
CA ARG A 266 -21.21 -10.11 -22.99
C ARG A 266 -19.69 -9.95 -23.09
N SER A 267 -19.16 -8.85 -22.55
CA SER A 267 -17.72 -8.71 -22.27
C SER A 267 -17.34 -9.32 -20.91
N HIS A 268 -17.21 -10.64 -20.83
CA HIS A 268 -16.56 -11.30 -19.69
C HIS A 268 -15.02 -11.34 -19.88
N ARG A 269 -14.35 -10.18 -19.78
CA ARG A 269 -12.89 -10.14 -19.59
C ARG A 269 -12.56 -10.47 -18.13
N SER A 270 -12.36 -11.76 -17.83
CA SER A 270 -11.96 -12.23 -16.50
C SER A 270 -10.66 -11.55 -16.02
N SER A 271 -10.62 -11.14 -14.75
CA SER A 271 -9.44 -10.56 -14.08
C SER A 271 -8.18 -11.43 -14.21
N LYS A 272 -8.34 -12.75 -14.32
CA LYS A 272 -7.25 -13.70 -14.56
C LYS A 272 -6.62 -13.54 -15.95
N ASN A 273 -7.42 -13.26 -16.98
CA ASN A 273 -6.92 -13.08 -18.33
C ASN A 273 -6.22 -11.71 -18.48
N ARG A 274 -6.75 -10.67 -17.82
CA ARG A 274 -6.11 -9.35 -17.71
C ARG A 274 -4.73 -9.44 -17.07
N ARG A 275 -4.60 -10.11 -15.91
CA ARG A 275 -3.30 -10.33 -15.25
C ARG A 275 -2.30 -11.09 -16.14
N LYS A 276 -2.77 -12.07 -16.92
CA LYS A 276 -1.91 -12.84 -17.83
C LYS A 276 -1.41 -11.97 -19.00
N GLN A 277 -2.24 -11.08 -19.52
CA GLN A 277 -1.86 -10.12 -20.55
C GLN A 277 -0.91 -9.04 -20.01
N GLU A 278 -1.19 -8.48 -18.83
CA GLU A 278 -0.30 -7.53 -18.14
C GLU A 278 1.09 -8.13 -17.90
N ARG A 279 1.19 -9.39 -17.44
CA ARG A 279 2.49 -10.08 -17.27
C ARG A 279 3.29 -10.23 -18.57
N LYS A 280 2.61 -10.40 -19.71
CA LYS A 280 3.28 -10.48 -21.02
C LYS A 280 3.75 -9.11 -21.50
N LEU A 281 2.93 -8.07 -21.28
CA LEU A 281 3.27 -6.68 -21.60
C LEU A 281 4.42 -6.14 -20.75
N LEU A 282 4.57 -6.64 -19.53
CA LEU A 282 5.57 -6.21 -18.54
C LEU A 282 6.79 -7.12 -18.49
N SER A 283 6.97 -7.98 -19.48
CA SER A 283 8.10 -8.91 -19.51
C SER A 283 9.36 -8.17 -19.96
N LEU A 284 10.34 -8.06 -19.06
CA LEU A 284 11.69 -7.57 -19.37
C LEU A 284 12.55 -8.65 -20.06
N LYS A 285 11.94 -9.68 -20.64
CA LYS A 285 12.67 -10.73 -21.35
C LYS A 285 13.09 -10.20 -22.71
N GLU A 286 14.37 -10.31 -23.00
CA GLU A 286 14.95 -9.94 -24.28
C GLU A 286 14.27 -10.66 -25.45
N GLY A 287 13.89 -9.90 -26.47
CA GLY A 287 13.20 -10.38 -27.67
C GLY A 287 11.68 -10.56 -27.49
N SER A 288 11.09 -10.04 -26.41
CA SER A 288 9.63 -10.08 -26.26
C SER A 288 8.94 -9.02 -27.14
N PRO A 289 7.70 -9.28 -27.64
CA PRO A 289 7.03 -8.35 -28.56
C PRO A 289 6.72 -6.95 -27.99
N HIS A 290 6.77 -6.78 -26.67
CA HIS A 290 6.47 -5.52 -25.97
C HIS A 290 7.60 -5.12 -25.02
N GLU A 291 8.82 -5.54 -25.36
CA GLU A 291 10.02 -5.28 -24.56
C GLU A 291 10.25 -3.77 -24.36
N ASP A 292 9.98 -2.97 -25.38
CA ASP A 292 10.02 -1.51 -25.36
C ASP A 292 9.13 -0.90 -24.27
N LEU A 293 7.86 -1.31 -24.20
CA LEU A 293 6.90 -0.83 -23.22
C LEU A 293 7.25 -1.30 -21.80
N ALA A 294 7.75 -2.53 -21.66
CA ALA A 294 8.23 -3.05 -20.38
C ALA A 294 9.43 -2.23 -19.86
N LEU A 295 10.39 -1.91 -20.73
CA LEU A 295 11.57 -1.10 -20.38
C LEU A 295 11.20 0.34 -20.03
N ILE A 296 10.31 0.99 -20.79
CA ILE A 296 9.84 2.35 -20.49
C ILE A 296 9.18 2.39 -19.12
N ARG A 297 8.34 1.40 -18.78
CA ARG A 297 7.72 1.34 -17.45
C ARG A 297 8.76 1.08 -16.35
N ALA A 298 9.70 0.16 -16.55
CA ALA A 298 10.75 -0.11 -15.58
C ALA A 298 11.61 1.15 -15.31
N LEU A 299 11.94 1.91 -16.36
CA LEU A 299 12.62 3.19 -16.27
C LEU A 299 11.78 4.22 -15.50
N HIS A 300 10.48 4.33 -15.79
CA HIS A 300 9.57 5.21 -15.04
C HIS A 300 9.53 4.86 -13.54
N ASP A 301 9.33 3.58 -13.23
CA ASP A 301 9.25 3.10 -11.84
C ASP A 301 10.56 3.33 -11.09
N LEU A 302 11.70 3.19 -11.78
CA LEU A 302 13.02 3.47 -11.22
C LEU A 302 13.23 4.96 -10.95
N VAL A 303 12.89 5.84 -11.90
CA VAL A 303 12.96 7.30 -11.72
C VAL A 303 12.09 7.73 -10.53
N THR A 304 10.84 7.26 -10.48
CA THR A 304 9.91 7.60 -9.39
C THR A 304 10.42 7.12 -8.04
N ARG A 305 10.97 5.90 -7.97
CA ARG A 305 11.52 5.36 -6.73
C ARG A 305 12.74 6.14 -6.26
N THR A 306 13.66 6.48 -7.16
CA THR A 306 14.86 7.26 -6.82
C THR A 306 14.50 8.68 -6.41
N ASP A 307 13.45 9.27 -6.98
CA ASP A 307 12.94 10.58 -6.56
C ASP A 307 12.37 10.55 -5.13
N ASN A 308 11.68 9.47 -4.76
CA ASN A 308 11.16 9.31 -3.39
C ASN A 308 12.27 9.15 -2.33
N LEU A 309 13.52 8.85 -2.71
CA LEU A 309 14.65 8.77 -1.77
C LEU A 309 15.14 10.14 -1.30
N ARG A 310 14.70 11.25 -1.93
CA ARG A 310 15.15 12.61 -1.58
C ARG A 310 14.94 12.95 -0.11
N ASP A 311 13.75 12.66 0.40
CA ASP A 311 13.39 12.95 1.79
C ASP A 311 14.22 12.14 2.78
N GLU A 312 14.41 10.85 2.48
CA GLU A 312 15.17 9.93 3.32
C GLU A 312 16.66 10.31 3.36
N VAL A 313 17.26 10.60 2.19
CA VAL A 313 18.64 11.11 2.09
C VAL A 313 18.79 12.43 2.82
N ARG A 314 17.85 13.37 2.65
CA ARG A 314 17.87 14.66 3.35
C ARG A 314 17.88 14.47 4.87
N CYS A 315 16.97 13.66 5.39
CA CYS A 315 16.90 13.35 6.82
C CYS A 315 18.22 12.76 7.32
N LEU A 316 18.79 11.77 6.62
CA LEU A 316 20.06 11.15 7.00
C LEU A 316 21.23 12.16 6.96
N CYS A 317 21.39 12.91 5.86
CA CYS A 317 22.44 13.93 5.72
C CYS A 317 22.38 14.98 6.83
N THR A 318 21.18 15.42 7.22
CA THR A 318 21.04 16.39 8.32
C THR A 318 21.54 15.84 9.64
N GLU A 319 21.35 14.55 9.90
CA GLU A 319 21.83 13.93 11.14
C GLU A 319 23.34 13.63 11.08
N LEU A 320 23.86 13.20 9.94
CA LEU A 320 25.30 13.02 9.73
C LEU A 320 26.07 14.32 10.00
N LEU A 321 25.54 15.47 9.57
CA LEU A 321 26.10 16.79 9.91
C LEU A 321 26.12 17.07 11.41
N ARG A 322 25.04 16.73 12.14
CA ARG A 322 24.99 16.91 13.60
C ARG A 322 26.09 16.13 14.30
N PHE A 323 26.49 15.00 13.72
CA PHE A 323 27.59 14.16 14.21
C PHE A 323 28.93 14.43 13.52
N HIS A 324 29.08 15.55 12.80
CA HIS A 324 30.31 15.98 12.13
C HIS A 324 30.85 15.00 11.08
N ARG A 325 29.97 14.22 10.43
CA ARG A 325 30.28 13.30 9.33
C ARG A 325 30.02 13.97 7.97
N ASP A 326 30.62 15.13 7.78
CA ASP A 326 30.30 16.06 6.70
C ASP A 326 30.63 15.49 5.30
N GLU A 327 31.78 14.81 5.18
CA GLU A 327 32.23 14.21 3.91
C GLU A 327 31.29 13.13 3.40
N GLU A 328 30.79 12.29 4.31
CA GLU A 328 29.87 11.19 3.99
C GLU A 328 28.49 11.73 3.59
N ALA A 329 27.99 12.73 4.32
CA ALA A 329 26.75 13.42 3.98
C ALA A 329 26.85 14.07 2.60
N ALA A 330 27.96 14.75 2.32
CA ALA A 330 28.22 15.39 1.02
C ALA A 330 28.36 14.37 -0.11
N SER A 331 29.01 13.22 0.14
CA SER A 331 29.13 12.14 -0.83
C SER A 331 27.77 11.57 -1.22
N LEU A 332 26.95 11.19 -0.22
CA LEU A 332 25.63 10.63 -0.45
C LEU A 332 24.72 11.59 -1.22
N GLN A 333 24.70 12.87 -0.83
CA GLN A 333 23.93 13.87 -1.55
C GLN A 333 24.41 14.03 -2.99
N ARG A 334 25.73 14.08 -3.21
CA ARG A 334 26.31 14.20 -4.56
C ARG A 334 25.92 13.01 -5.43
N ASP A 335 25.94 11.81 -4.88
CA ASP A 335 25.54 10.59 -5.60
C ASP A 335 24.07 10.63 -6.01
N LEU A 336 23.16 10.98 -5.08
CA LEU A 336 21.74 11.15 -5.40
C LEU A 336 21.55 12.19 -6.52
N VAL A 337 22.16 13.38 -6.37
CA VAL A 337 22.04 14.47 -7.36
C VAL A 337 22.56 14.03 -8.73
N ASN A 338 23.68 13.31 -8.77
CA ASN A 338 24.26 12.81 -10.03
C ASN A 338 23.33 11.78 -10.71
N VAL A 339 22.73 10.87 -9.94
CA VAL A 339 21.78 9.89 -10.47
C VAL A 339 20.53 10.59 -11.01
N LEU A 340 19.95 11.53 -10.25
CA LEU A 340 18.77 12.29 -10.68
C LEU A 340 19.04 13.13 -11.93
N LYS A 341 20.19 13.80 -12.01
CA LYS A 341 20.60 14.56 -13.21
C LYS A 341 20.76 13.67 -14.44
N ASN A 342 21.35 12.49 -14.28
CA ASN A 342 21.48 11.52 -15.37
C ASN A 342 20.10 11.04 -15.87
N MET A 343 19.19 10.74 -14.93
CA MET A 343 17.81 10.38 -15.25
C MET A 343 17.08 11.52 -15.97
N GLN A 344 17.20 12.76 -15.47
CA GLN A 344 16.58 13.96 -16.06
C GLN A 344 17.08 14.23 -17.48
N GLY A 345 18.40 14.19 -17.69
CA GLY A 345 19.00 14.39 -19.01
C GLY A 345 18.60 13.34 -20.03
N SER A 346 18.19 12.15 -19.57
CA SER A 346 17.76 11.04 -20.41
C SER A 346 16.26 11.05 -20.71
N LEU A 347 15.45 11.94 -20.11
CA LEU A 347 14.00 11.94 -20.28
C LEU A 347 13.57 12.19 -21.73
N ALA A 348 14.18 13.18 -22.41
CA ALA A 348 13.81 13.49 -23.80
C ALA A 348 14.13 12.34 -24.77
N GLU A 349 15.17 11.57 -24.47
CA GLU A 349 15.59 10.39 -25.25
C GLU A 349 14.66 9.19 -25.00
N ILE A 350 14.21 9.00 -23.75
CA ILE A 350 13.36 7.86 -23.37
C ILE A 350 11.89 8.11 -23.76
N TRP A 351 11.36 9.33 -23.63
CA TRP A 351 9.97 9.65 -23.94
C TRP A 351 9.85 10.51 -25.22
N THR A 352 10.05 9.87 -26.38
CA THR A 352 9.90 10.52 -27.69
C THR A 352 8.42 10.66 -28.08
N SER A 353 8.07 11.76 -28.78
CA SER A 353 6.69 12.02 -29.25
C SER A 353 6.20 11.03 -30.32
N GLU A 354 7.10 10.22 -30.89
CA GLU A 354 6.81 9.17 -31.88
C GLU A 354 6.34 7.85 -31.25
N LEU A 355 5.91 7.86 -29.99
CA LEU A 355 5.09 6.77 -29.44
C LEU A 355 3.72 6.78 -30.15
N VAL A 356 3.70 6.41 -31.44
CA VAL A 356 2.50 6.21 -32.26
C VAL A 356 1.86 4.92 -31.80
N PHE A 357 1.12 5.06 -30.72
CA PHE A 357 0.17 4.05 -30.33
C PHE A 357 -0.96 4.03 -31.38
N GLY A 358 -1.27 2.86 -31.91
CA GLY A 358 -2.30 2.67 -32.94
C GLY A 358 -3.66 3.28 -32.57
N PRO A 359 -4.61 3.34 -33.51
CA PRO A 359 -5.78 4.24 -33.49
C PRO A 359 -6.73 4.15 -32.28
N GLU A 360 -6.58 3.17 -31.38
CA GLU A 360 -7.33 3.07 -30.11
C GLU A 360 -6.51 3.36 -28.84
N ALA A 361 -5.21 3.59 -28.96
CA ALA A 361 -4.28 3.60 -27.85
C ALA A 361 -3.55 4.94 -27.70
N THR A 362 -4.17 6.08 -28.04
CA THR A 362 -3.63 7.43 -27.74
C THR A 362 -2.89 7.46 -26.41
N VAL A 363 -1.74 8.14 -26.34
CA VAL A 363 -0.94 8.36 -25.11
C VAL A 363 -1.84 8.63 -23.91
N ASN A 364 -2.90 9.43 -24.10
CA ASN A 364 -3.95 9.75 -23.13
C ASN A 364 -4.73 8.55 -22.55
N SER A 365 -4.97 7.47 -23.29
CA SER A 365 -5.72 6.29 -22.80
C SER A 365 -4.84 5.34 -21.99
N ILE A 366 -3.52 5.33 -22.25
CA ILE A 366 -2.54 4.58 -21.49
C ILE A 366 -2.10 5.40 -20.27
N THR A 367 -1.80 6.70 -20.42
CA THR A 367 -1.57 7.61 -19.29
C THR A 367 -2.81 7.74 -18.42
N ALA A 368 -4.04 7.74 -18.94
CA ALA A 368 -5.24 7.65 -18.11
C ALA A 368 -5.39 6.30 -17.39
N LYS A 369 -4.96 5.18 -18.01
CA LYS A 369 -4.93 3.87 -17.33
C LYS A 369 -3.85 3.81 -16.24
N PHE A 370 -2.70 4.44 -16.45
CA PHE A 370 -1.67 4.61 -15.44
C PHE A 370 -2.07 5.61 -14.34
N ALA A 371 -2.71 6.73 -14.70
CA ALA A 371 -3.24 7.75 -13.79
C ALA A 371 -4.41 7.23 -12.94
N SER A 372 -5.27 6.37 -13.50
CA SER A 372 -6.34 5.69 -12.73
C SER A 372 -5.81 4.69 -11.69
N SER A 373 -4.52 4.34 -11.77
CA SER A 373 -3.85 3.42 -10.84
C SER A 373 -2.89 4.16 -9.88
N GLY A 374 -2.81 5.49 -9.96
CA GLY A 374 -1.89 6.30 -9.18
C GLY A 374 -1.83 7.70 -9.77
N ASN A 375 -2.25 8.66 -8.96
CA ASN A 375 -2.43 10.07 -9.29
C ASN A 375 -1.18 10.71 -9.90
N LEU A 376 -1.07 10.82 -11.22
CA LEU A 376 0.04 11.49 -11.92
C LEU A 376 -0.47 12.22 -13.17
N ASN A 377 -0.54 13.55 -13.08
CA ASN A 377 -0.59 14.45 -14.23
C ASN A 377 0.79 14.43 -14.91
N THR A 378 0.89 13.76 -16.06
CA THR A 378 2.12 13.66 -16.84
C THR A 378 2.10 14.60 -18.03
N SER A 379 2.45 15.86 -17.78
CA SER A 379 3.13 16.72 -18.75
C SER A 379 3.94 17.72 -17.93
N HIS A 380 5.26 17.58 -17.88
CA HIS A 380 6.23 18.50 -17.26
C HIS A 380 6.54 18.49 -15.75
N THR A 381 5.91 17.68 -14.88
CA THR A 381 6.11 17.85 -13.41
C THR A 381 6.79 16.69 -12.66
N LEU A 382 7.47 15.76 -13.35
CA LEU A 382 8.11 14.61 -12.67
C LEU A 382 9.38 14.98 -11.87
N LEU A 383 9.94 16.17 -12.05
CA LEU A 383 11.19 16.60 -11.40
C LEU A 383 11.22 18.08 -11.01
N ASP A 384 10.09 18.79 -11.06
CA ASP A 384 10.02 20.20 -10.64
C ASP A 384 9.93 20.28 -9.11
N GLY A 385 11.10 20.12 -8.49
CA GLY A 385 11.37 20.31 -7.07
C GLY A 385 12.74 20.96 -6.89
N ASN A 386 13.06 21.94 -7.72
CA ASN A 386 14.38 22.56 -7.83
C ASN A 386 14.75 23.52 -6.68
N GLU A 387 14.05 23.49 -5.54
CA GLU A 387 14.31 24.42 -4.42
C GLU A 387 14.56 23.77 -3.05
N GLU A 388 14.72 22.44 -2.93
CA GLU A 388 14.88 21.80 -1.61
C GLU A 388 16.26 21.23 -1.27
N PHE A 389 17.24 21.32 -2.17
CA PHE A 389 18.61 20.88 -1.90
C PHE A 389 19.51 22.07 -1.60
N LEU A 390 20.20 22.02 -0.45
CA LEU A 390 21.29 22.94 -0.17
C LEU A 390 22.33 22.81 -1.30
N SER A 391 22.62 23.93 -1.95
CA SER A 391 23.68 24.08 -2.95
C SER A 391 25.04 23.79 -2.32
N GLU A 392 26.02 23.35 -3.12
CA GLU A 392 27.39 23.07 -2.67
C GLU A 392 28.02 24.27 -1.93
N THR A 393 27.65 25.50 -2.31
CA THR A 393 28.03 26.74 -1.61
C THR A 393 27.35 26.93 -0.26
N GLN A 394 26.09 26.49 -0.10
CA GLN A 394 25.38 26.51 1.18
C GLN A 394 25.92 25.45 2.15
N TRP A 395 26.33 24.28 1.66
CA TRP A 395 27.03 23.27 2.46
C TRP A 395 28.38 23.77 2.96
N ASN A 396 29.18 24.36 2.07
CA ASN A 396 30.47 24.95 2.43
C ASN A 396 30.33 26.14 3.41
N GLY A 397 29.18 26.80 3.46
CA GLY A 397 28.88 27.85 4.44
C GLY A 397 28.45 27.34 5.82
N LEU A 398 27.94 26.10 5.90
CA LEU A 398 27.56 25.43 7.16
C LEU A 398 28.75 24.69 7.80
N ALA A 399 29.72 24.26 7.00
CA ALA A 399 31.00 23.77 7.49
C ALA A 399 31.75 24.92 8.17
N LEU A 400 31.91 24.85 9.50
CA LEU A 400 32.72 25.82 10.23
C LEU A 400 34.12 25.90 9.59
N PRO A 401 34.66 27.10 9.31
CA PRO A 401 36.00 27.22 8.77
C PRO A 401 36.99 26.58 9.75
N GLU A 402 37.92 25.76 9.22
CA GLU A 402 38.93 24.95 9.93
C GLU A 402 39.75 25.70 11.02
N LYS A 403 39.64 27.03 11.09
CA LYS A 403 40.37 27.88 12.04
C LYS A 403 39.83 27.93 13.48
N HIS A 404 38.72 27.26 13.81
CA HIS A 404 38.21 27.19 15.20
C HIS A 404 38.25 25.79 15.84
N ARG A 405 38.99 24.83 15.27
CA ARG A 405 39.14 23.46 15.81
C ARG A 405 39.97 23.34 17.10
N LYS A 406 40.39 24.45 17.72
CA LYS A 406 41.15 24.45 18.98
C LYS A 406 40.59 25.47 19.98
N GLU A 407 39.31 25.38 20.34
CA GLU A 407 38.79 26.11 21.49
C GLU A 407 37.43 25.58 21.98
N VAL A 408 37.20 24.26 21.95
CA VAL A 408 36.10 23.64 22.72
C VAL A 408 36.58 22.30 23.28
N THR A 409 37.52 22.38 24.21
CA THR A 409 37.78 21.35 25.23
C THR A 409 38.40 22.08 26.42
N MET A 410 37.55 22.83 27.11
CA MET A 410 37.64 23.05 28.55
C MET A 410 36.25 22.84 29.13
#